data_AF-A0A8J6ZS35-F1
#
_entry.id   AF-A0A8J6ZS35-F1
#
_cell.length_a   1.000
_cell.length_b   1.000
_cell.length_c   1.000
_cell.angle_alpha   90.00
_cell.angle_beta   90.00
_cell.angle_gamma   90.00
#
_symmetry.space_group_name_H-M   'P 1'
#
loop_
_entity.id
_entity.type
_entity.pdbx_description
1 polymer ?
#
loop_
_entity_poly.entity_id
_entity_poly.type
_entity_poly.pdbx_seq_one_letter_code
_entity_poly.pdbx_strand_id
1 'polypeptide(L)' 'MTQQNAARLFEAVKRDQALQQKLKATANPEAFIKIARERGYEFTVAELETEIDKLSEEDLAAIVNPGWGTRRHLNPR' A
#
# COMPACT_ATOMS: atom_id res chain seq x y z
N MET A 1 -6.04 -6.66 17.22
CA MET A 1 -4.95 -5.65 17.15
C MET A 1 -4.12 -5.80 15.84
N THR A 2 -4.66 -6.38 14.78
CA THR A 2 -3.93 -6.74 13.54
C THR A 2 -4.32 -5.88 12.34
N GLN A 3 -5.59 -5.49 12.24
CA GLN A 3 -6.08 -4.61 11.16
C GLN A 3 -5.40 -3.21 11.16
N GLN A 4 -5.04 -2.69 12.34
CA GLN A 4 -4.25 -1.46 12.45
C GLN A 4 -2.81 -1.60 11.90
N ASN A 5 -2.26 -2.82 11.84
CA ASN A 5 -0.90 -3.03 11.35
C ASN A 5 -0.84 -2.97 9.82
N ALA A 6 -1.85 -3.52 9.13
CA ALA A 6 -1.93 -3.44 7.67
C ALA A 6 -2.05 -1.97 7.21
N ALA A 7 -2.96 -1.19 7.82
CA ALA A 7 -3.12 0.23 7.52
C ALA A 7 -1.82 1.03 7.75
N ARG A 8 -1.14 0.81 8.88
CA ARG A 8 0.16 1.47 9.17
C ARG A 8 1.26 1.07 8.20
N LEU A 9 1.27 -0.19 7.75
CA LEU A 9 2.20 -0.62 6.72
C LEU A 9 1.94 0.16 5.43
N PHE A 10 0.69 0.26 4.95
CA PHE A 10 0.36 1.02 3.74
C PHE A 10 0.75 2.50 3.83
N GLU A 11 0.55 3.14 4.98
CA GLU A 11 1.07 4.48 5.22
C GLU A 11 2.60 4.54 5.13
N ALA A 12 3.30 3.55 5.69
CA ALA A 12 4.76 3.47 5.58
C ALA A 12 5.21 3.25 4.14
N VAL A 13 4.50 2.43 3.36
CA VAL A 13 4.74 2.20 1.91
C VAL A 13 4.57 3.49 1.11
N LYS A 14 3.53 4.27 1.41
CA LYS A 14 3.30 5.56 0.75
C LYS A 14 4.44 6.55 1.03
N ARG A 15 5.06 6.51 2.21
CA ARG A 15 6.18 7.39 2.60
C ARG A 15 7.56 6.87 2.16
N ASP A 16 7.73 5.56 2.04
CA ASP A 16 9.02 4.89 1.76
C ASP A 16 9.01 4.26 0.36
N GLN A 17 9.56 4.99 -0.62
CA GLN A 17 9.70 4.52 -2.00
C GLN A 17 10.52 3.24 -2.13
N ALA A 18 11.51 3.01 -1.26
CA ALA A 18 12.31 1.79 -1.31
C ALA A 18 11.48 0.58 -0.84
N LEU A 19 10.62 0.77 0.15
CA LEU A 19 9.62 -0.23 0.54
C LEU A 19 8.62 -0.49 -0.58
N GLN A 20 8.11 0.56 -1.22
CA GLN A 20 7.18 0.44 -2.35
C GLN A 20 7.77 -0.37 -3.51
N GLN A 21 9.04 -0.15 -3.85
CA GLN A 21 9.72 -0.93 -4.88
C GLN A 21 9.91 -2.40 -4.48
N LYS A 22 10.30 -2.67 -3.23
CA LYS A 22 10.44 -4.04 -2.71
C LYS A 22 9.11 -4.80 -2.71
N LEU A 23 8.02 -4.12 -2.37
CA LEU A 23 6.69 -4.72 -2.40
C LEU A 23 6.18 -4.93 -3.82
N LYS A 24 6.44 -4.01 -4.75
CA LYS A 24 6.15 -4.20 -6.18
C LYS A 24 6.90 -5.38 -6.79
N ALA A 25 8.16 -5.58 -6.37
CA ALA A 25 8.95 -6.73 -6.80
C ALA A 25 8.37 -8.07 -6.29
N THR A 26 7.48 -8.01 -5.30
CA THR A 26 6.87 -9.16 -4.67
C THR A 26 5.47 -9.37 -5.23
N ALA A 27 5.35 -10.17 -6.29
CA ALA A 27 4.06 -10.48 -6.92
C ALA A 27 3.14 -11.40 -6.07
N ASN A 28 3.65 -11.92 -4.94
CA ASN A 28 2.94 -12.90 -4.11
C ASN A 28 2.51 -12.31 -2.77
N PRO A 29 1.23 -12.42 -2.37
CA PRO A 29 0.72 -11.88 -1.11
C PRO A 29 1.39 -12.50 0.13
N GLU A 30 1.81 -13.76 0.06
CA GLU A 30 2.54 -14.40 1.17
C GLU A 30 3.93 -13.78 1.38
N ALA A 31 4.63 -13.46 0.29
CA ALA A 31 5.94 -12.83 0.38
C ALA A 31 5.82 -11.37 0.85
N PHE A 32 4.71 -10.69 0.54
CA PHE A 32 4.37 -9.38 1.10
C PHE A 32 4.22 -9.46 2.63
N ILE A 33 3.48 -10.44 3.14
CA ILE A 33 3.31 -10.66 4.59
C ILE A 33 4.65 -10.97 5.25
N LYS A 34 5.53 -11.72 4.58
CA LYS A 34 6.88 -12.01 5.10
C LYS A 34 7.71 -10.73 5.27
N ILE A 35 7.72 -9.85 4.27
CA ILE A 35 8.41 -8.54 4.33
C ILE A 35 7.79 -7.64 5.41
N ALA A 36 6.47 -7.65 5.52
CA ALA A 36 5.76 -6.91 6.54
C ALA A 36 6.14 -7.39 7.95
N ARG A 37 6.20 -8.71 8.16
CA ARG A 37 6.61 -9.33 9.42
C ARG A 37 8.06 -9.01 9.77
N GLU A 38 8.96 -8.99 8.80
CA GLU A 38 10.36 -8.56 9.00
C GLU A 38 10.46 -7.10 9.48
N ARG A 39 9.50 -6.25 9.12
CA ARG A 39 9.38 -4.87 9.61
C ARG A 39 8.56 -4.72 10.89
N GLY A 40 8.10 -5.82 11.48
CA GLY A 40 7.31 -5.82 12.71
C GLY A 40 5.80 -5.62 12.50
N TYR A 41 5.31 -5.72 11.26
CA TYR A 41 3.88 -5.68 10.96
C TYR A 41 3.36 -7.09 10.80
N GLU A 42 2.41 -7.48 11.65
CA GLU A 42 1.82 -8.81 11.62
C GLU A 42 0.33 -8.75 11.29
N PHE A 43 -0.04 -9.39 10.18
CA PHE A 43 -1.41 -9.51 9.66
C PHE A 43 -1.51 -10.72 8.70
N THR A 44 -2.73 -11.14 8.41
CA THR A 44 -3.05 -12.27 7.52
C THR A 44 -3.36 -11.82 6.09
N VAL A 45 -3.40 -12.77 5.13
CA VAL A 45 -3.78 -12.49 3.73
C VAL A 45 -5.20 -11.90 3.66
N ALA A 46 -6.15 -12.47 4.41
CA ALA A 46 -7.52 -11.98 4.43
C ALA A 46 -7.62 -10.53 4.94
N GLU A 47 -6.82 -10.17 5.95
CA GLU A 47 -6.77 -8.79 6.46
C GLU A 47 -6.11 -7.85 5.45
N LEU A 48 -5.09 -8.31 4.74
CA LEU A 48 -4.45 -7.55 3.66
C LEU A 48 -5.46 -7.27 2.55
N GLU A 49 -6.18 -8.28 2.07
CA GLU A 49 -7.22 -8.14 1.04
C GLU A 49 -8.33 -7.19 1.49
N THR A 50 -8.79 -7.34 2.74
CA THR A 50 -9.80 -6.44 3.32
C THR A 50 -9.32 -4.99 3.35
N GLU A 51 -8.04 -4.75 3.64
CA GLU A 51 -7.49 -3.40 3.70
C GLU A 51 -7.20 -2.82 2.31
N ILE A 52 -6.85 -3.67 1.34
CA ILE A 52 -6.76 -3.30 -0.09
C ILE A 52 -8.14 -2.93 -0.63
N ASP A 53 -9.19 -3.67 -0.26
CA ASP A 53 -10.57 -3.43 -0.69
C ASP A 53 -11.15 -2.11 -0.12
N LYS A 54 -10.67 -1.70 1.07
CA LYS A 54 -10.97 -0.37 1.64
C LYS A 54 -10.20 0.77 0.99
N LEU A 55 -9.10 0.49 0.30
CA LEU A 55 -8.34 1.52 -0.40
C LEU A 55 -9.13 1.97 -1.63
N SER A 56 -9.22 3.29 -1.85
CA SER A 56 -9.78 3.77 -3.11
C SER A 56 -8.87 3.34 -4.26
N GLU A 57 -9.46 3.14 -5.45
CA GLU A 57 -8.72 2.83 -6.67
C GLU A 57 -7.59 3.84 -6.93
N GLU A 58 -7.80 5.09 -6.52
CA GLU A 58 -6.84 6.19 -6.63
C GLU A 58 -5.60 5.98 -5.74
N ASP A 59 -5.82 5.57 -4.49
CA ASP A 59 -4.75 5.29 -3.55
C ASP A 59 -3.95 4.06 -3.96
N LEU A 60 -4.64 3.03 -4.45
CA LEU A 60 -4.05 1.85 -5.06
C LEU A 60 -3.22 2.23 -6.30
N ALA A 61 -3.77 3.05 -7.19
CA ALA A 61 -3.09 3.53 -8.39
C ALA A 61 -1.86 4.38 -8.04
N ALA A 62 -1.89 5.21 -7.00
CA ALA A 62 -0.73 5.97 -6.54
C ALA A 62 0.39 5.04 -6.01
N ILE A 63 0.03 3.92 -5.39
CA ILE A 63 0.99 2.89 -4.95
C ILE A 63 1.53 2.11 -6.15
N VAL A 64 0.71 1.73 -7.13
CA VAL A 64 1.14 0.94 -8.28
C VAL A 64 1.89 1.79 -9.31
N ASN A 65 1.46 3.04 -9.54
CA ASN A 65 2.00 3.98 -10.51
C ASN A 65 2.19 5.39 -9.89
N PRO A 66 3.25 5.59 -9.09
CA PRO A 66 3.55 6.87 -8.47
C PRO A 66 3.92 7.88 -9.56
N GLY A 67 2.96 8.73 -9.93
CA GLY A 67 3.07 9.66 -11.04
C GLY A 67 1.76 9.81 -11.83
N TRP A 68 0.88 8.81 -11.76
CA TRP A 68 -0.48 8.90 -12.29
C TRP A 68 -1.42 9.52 -11.24
N GLY A 69 -1.22 10.81 -10.96
CA GLY A 69 -2.15 11.59 -10.15
C GLY A 69 -3.30 12.15 -10.98
N THR A 70 -4.45 12.40 -10.35
CA THR A 70 -5.55 13.13 -10.98
C THR A 70 -5.04 14.48 -11.49
N ARG A 71 -5.21 14.74 -12.78
CA ARG A 71 -5.03 16.08 -13.35
C ARG A 71 -6.12 16.96 -12.74
N ARG A 72 -5.81 17.61 -11.62
CA ARG A 72 -6.70 18.62 -11.03
C ARG A 72 -6.83 19.74 -12.06
N HIS A 73 -8.04 19.98 -12.53
CA HIS A 73 -8.33 21.16 -13.32
C HIS A 73 -7.91 22.39 -12.50
N LEU A 74 -6.93 23.13 -13.01
CA LEU A 74 -6.63 24.47 -12.52
C LEU A 74 -7.86 25.31 -12.87
N ASN A 75 -8.71 25.64 -11.89
CA ASN A 75 -9.76 26.63 -12.12
C ASN A 75 -9.09 28.00 -12.24
N PRO A 76 -9.10 28.64 -13.43
CA PRO A 76 -8.66 30.01 -13.54
C PRO A 76 -9.67 30.91 -12.81
N ARG A 77 -9.15 31.86 -12.03
CA ARG A 77 -9.92 32.93 -11.39
C ARG A 77 -10.38 33.95 -12.42
#